data_AF-A0A8J5K589-F1
#
_entry.id   AF-A0A8J5K589-F1
#
_cell.length_a   1.000
_cell.length_b   1.000
_cell.length_c   1.000
_cell.angle_alpha   90.00
_cell.angle_beta   90.00
_cell.angle_gamma   90.00
#
_symmetry.space_group_name_H-M   'P 1'
#
loop_
_entity.id
_entity.type
_entity.pdbx_description
1 polymer ?
#
loop_
_entity_poly.entity_id
_entity_poly.type
_entity_poly.pdbx_seq_one_letter_code
_entity_poly.pdbx_strand_id
1 'polypeptide(L)'
;LRLTGLKTKKILIESGHPSSPLRIDNGNSCQALRVPQFTKMTFFAHVKIDSRFFKMLMVPLAGFLVGTYFDRMETERQSMFRDKSALYGRELAEGEKPSWP
;
A
#
# COMPACT_ATOMS: atom_id res chain seq x y z
N LEU A 1 7.86 -2.30 69.53
CA LEU A 1 9.04 -2.81 68.81
C LEU A 1 8.89 -4.32 68.57
N ARG A 2 8.48 -4.73 67.37
CA ARG A 2 8.67 -6.11 66.86
C ARG A 2 8.49 -6.09 65.34
N LEU A 3 9.59 -6.12 64.61
CA LEU A 3 9.64 -6.31 63.17
C LEU A 3 9.81 -7.81 62.89
N THR A 4 8.93 -8.42 62.11
CA THR A 4 9.04 -9.79 61.55
C THR A 4 8.48 -9.72 60.14
N GLY A 5 9.09 -10.20 59.05
CA GLY A 5 10.37 -10.85 58.80
C GLY A 5 10.54 -10.91 57.27
N LEU A 6 11.74 -10.59 56.78
CA LEU A 6 12.09 -10.56 55.36
C LEU A 6 12.36 -11.98 54.83
N LYS A 7 11.77 -12.33 53.69
CA LYS A 7 11.94 -13.63 53.01
C LYS A 7 13.18 -13.59 52.12
N THR A 8 14.29 -14.13 52.60
CA THR A 8 15.54 -14.29 51.83
C THR A 8 15.39 -15.42 50.80
N LYS A 9 15.45 -15.08 49.50
CA LYS A 9 15.60 -16.07 48.42
C LYS A 9 17.06 -16.53 48.39
N LYS A 10 17.25 -17.84 48.62
CA LYS A 10 18.55 -18.51 48.58
C LYS A 10 19.05 -18.56 47.14
N ILE A 11 20.03 -17.72 46.81
CA ILE A 11 20.82 -17.80 45.59
C ILE A 11 21.82 -18.94 45.85
N LEU A 12 21.56 -20.13 45.27
CA LEU A 12 22.51 -21.23 45.34
C LEU A 12 23.45 -21.11 44.14
N ILE A 13 24.69 -20.76 44.44
CA ILE A 13 25.80 -20.66 43.49
C ILE A 13 26.21 -22.07 43.08
N GLU A 14 26.26 -22.30 41.77
CA GLU A 14 26.76 -23.49 41.10
C GLU A 14 28.29 -23.52 41.19
N SER A 15 28.86 -24.56 41.79
CA SER A 15 30.27 -24.94 41.65
C SER A 15 30.37 -26.46 41.56
N GLY A 16 31.05 -26.94 40.51
CA GLY A 16 30.85 -28.29 39.96
C GLY A 16 31.76 -29.42 40.46
N HIS A 17 31.39 -30.61 39.95
CA HIS A 17 32.14 -31.86 39.69
C HIS A 17 32.39 -32.83 40.87
N PRO A 18 32.62 -34.16 40.67
CA PRO A 18 32.48 -35.04 39.48
C PRO A 18 31.80 -36.41 39.77
N SER A 19 30.78 -36.84 39.00
CA SER A 19 30.48 -38.28 38.68
C SER A 19 29.02 -38.56 38.29
N SER A 20 28.62 -38.26 37.05
CA SER A 20 27.55 -39.04 36.38
C SER A 20 27.83 -39.09 34.86
N PRO A 21 27.76 -40.26 34.22
CA PRO A 21 28.22 -40.46 32.85
C PRO A 21 27.29 -39.87 31.79
N LEU A 22 27.94 -39.45 30.71
CA LEU A 22 27.49 -38.95 29.42
C LEU A 22 26.20 -39.58 28.89
N ARG A 23 25.21 -38.74 28.55
CA ARG A 23 24.15 -39.09 27.59
C ARG A 23 24.41 -38.34 26.28
N ILE A 24 25.11 -38.99 25.36
CA ILE A 24 25.23 -38.57 23.96
C ILE A 24 24.05 -39.22 23.22
N ASP A 25 23.01 -38.43 22.94
CA ASP A 25 22.01 -38.79 21.93
C ASP A 25 22.53 -38.26 20.57
N ASN A 26 23.17 -39.15 19.81
CA ASN A 26 23.47 -38.99 18.40
C ASN A 26 22.14 -39.03 17.62
N GLY A 27 21.85 -37.99 16.85
CA GLY A 27 20.57 -37.93 16.15
C GLY A 27 20.42 -36.73 15.21
N ASN A 28 21.27 -36.67 14.20
CA ASN A 28 20.84 -36.47 12.81
C ASN A 28 19.80 -35.35 12.62
N SER A 29 20.24 -34.11 12.46
CA SER A 29 19.78 -33.25 11.37
C SER A 29 20.41 -31.87 11.49
N CYS A 30 21.25 -31.57 10.51
CA CYS A 30 21.49 -30.21 10.07
C CYS A 30 20.13 -29.52 9.89
N GLN A 31 19.72 -28.65 10.81
CA GLN A 31 18.60 -27.76 10.55
C GLN A 31 19.07 -26.68 9.60
N ALA A 32 18.84 -26.95 8.32
CA ALA A 32 18.93 -26.00 7.24
C ALA A 32 18.04 -24.77 7.52
N LEU A 33 18.67 -23.60 7.41
CA LEU A 33 18.15 -22.35 6.86
C LEU A 33 16.61 -22.15 6.89
N ARG A 34 16.14 -21.27 7.76
CA ARG A 34 14.90 -20.52 7.51
C ARG A 34 15.22 -19.02 7.58
N VAL A 35 15.72 -18.49 6.47
CA VAL A 35 15.59 -17.06 6.15
C VAL A 35 14.12 -16.67 6.35
N PRO A 36 13.82 -15.51 6.97
CA PRO A 36 12.46 -15.02 7.00
C PRO A 36 12.01 -14.89 5.54
N GLN A 37 11.07 -15.75 5.16
CA GLN A 37 10.41 -15.67 3.87
C GLN A 37 9.96 -14.24 3.70
N PHE A 38 10.52 -13.59 2.71
CA PHE A 38 10.11 -12.32 2.15
C PHE A 38 8.64 -12.47 1.72
N THR A 39 7.72 -12.37 2.68
CA THR A 39 6.29 -12.44 2.45
C THR A 39 5.92 -11.18 1.71
N LYS A 40 5.96 -11.32 0.39
CA LYS A 40 5.33 -10.42 -0.54
C LYS A 40 3.93 -10.10 -0.01
N MET A 41 3.70 -8.80 0.20
CA MET A 41 2.42 -8.19 -0.13
C MET A 41 1.25 -8.49 0.82
N THR A 42 1.36 -8.05 2.09
CA THR A 42 0.15 -7.76 2.90
C THR A 42 0.21 -6.34 3.46
N PHE A 43 0.38 -5.35 2.57
CA PHE A 43 0.21 -3.93 2.93
C PHE A 43 -1.25 -3.45 2.77
N PHE A 44 -2.15 -4.31 2.27
CA PHE A 44 -3.53 -3.95 1.91
C PHE A 44 -4.59 -4.23 2.98
N ALA A 45 -4.20 -4.43 4.24
CA ALA A 45 -5.12 -4.96 5.26
C ALA A 45 -5.38 -4.00 6.42
N HIS A 46 -5.64 -2.70 6.20
CA HIS A 46 -6.53 -1.92 7.07
C HIS A 46 -6.82 -0.48 6.57
N VAL A 47 -7.39 -0.30 5.37
CA VAL A 47 -7.96 1.01 5.01
C VAL A 47 -9.42 1.05 5.49
N LYS A 48 -9.66 1.55 6.72
CA LYS A 48 -10.99 1.94 7.17
C LYS A 48 -11.35 3.27 6.50
N ILE A 49 -11.89 3.21 5.29
CA ILE A 49 -12.49 4.39 4.64
C ILE A 49 -13.79 4.71 5.37
N ASP A 50 -13.86 5.82 6.10
CA ASP A 50 -15.14 6.28 6.66
C ASP A 50 -16.07 6.71 5.52
N SER A 51 -17.34 6.33 5.63
CA SER A 51 -18.38 6.59 4.61
C SER A 51 -18.54 8.07 4.28
N ARG A 52 -18.17 8.98 5.20
CA ARG A 52 -18.18 10.43 5.00
C ARG A 52 -17.10 10.88 4.00
N PHE A 53 -15.87 10.42 4.18
CA PHE A 53 -14.76 10.74 3.27
C PHE A 53 -14.95 10.11 1.90
N PHE A 54 -15.48 8.89 1.84
CA PHE A 54 -15.82 8.25 0.57
C PHE A 54 -16.79 9.10 -0.26
N LYS A 55 -17.87 9.59 0.35
CA LYS A 55 -18.84 10.44 -0.33
C LYS A 55 -18.25 11.78 -0.76
N MET A 56 -17.45 12.42 0.10
CA MET A 56 -16.79 13.68 -0.24
C MET A 56 -15.79 13.56 -1.39
N LEU A 57 -15.14 12.40 -1.57
CA LEU A 57 -14.18 12.19 -2.66
C LEU A 57 -14.83 11.66 -3.94
N MET A 58 -15.82 10.77 -3.81
CA MET A 58 -16.48 10.16 -4.98
C MET A 58 -17.36 11.13 -5.74
N VAL A 59 -18.06 12.05 -5.07
CA VAL A 59 -18.93 13.02 -5.74
C VAL A 59 -18.15 13.96 -6.68
N PRO A 60 -17.09 14.67 -6.24
CA PRO A 60 -16.34 15.53 -7.15
C PRO A 60 -15.58 14.71 -8.20
N LEU A 61 -15.08 13.51 -7.88
CA LEU A 61 -14.39 12.67 -8.86
C LEU A 61 -15.34 12.18 -9.96
N ALA A 62 -16.49 11.61 -9.58
CA ALA A 62 -17.49 11.16 -10.53
C ALA A 62 -18.08 12.33 -11.34
N GLY A 63 -18.39 13.45 -10.67
CA GLY A 63 -18.87 14.66 -11.33
C GLY A 63 -17.86 15.25 -12.32
N PHE A 64 -16.57 15.27 -11.97
CA PHE A 64 -15.51 15.74 -12.85
C PHE A 64 -15.35 14.83 -14.07
N LEU A 65 -15.28 13.51 -13.87
CA LEU A 65 -15.12 12.56 -14.97
C LEU A 65 -16.32 12.58 -15.92
N VAL A 66 -17.54 12.54 -15.38
CA VAL A 66 -18.77 12.58 -16.17
C VAL A 66 -18.94 13.93 -16.85
N GLY A 67 -18.66 15.03 -16.14
CA GLY A 67 -18.70 16.38 -16.70
C GLY A 67 -17.73 16.55 -17.86
N THR A 68 -16.47 16.12 -17.70
CA THR A 68 -15.45 16.19 -18.76
C THR A 68 -15.81 15.32 -19.96
N TYR A 69 -16.47 14.18 -19.74
CA TYR A 69 -16.94 13.32 -20.82
C TYR A 69 -18.01 14.02 -21.67
N PHE A 70 -19.02 14.61 -21.03
CA PHE A 70 -20.08 15.33 -21.74
C PHE A 70 -19.56 16.59 -22.44
N ASP A 71 -18.64 17.31 -21.79
CA ASP A 71 -18.02 18.51 -22.36
C ASP A 71 -17.29 18.21 -23.69
N ARG A 72 -16.59 17.08 -23.77
CA ARG A 72 -15.94 16.62 -25.01
C ARG A 72 -16.95 16.30 -26.11
N MET A 73 -18.01 15.57 -25.77
CA MET A 73 -19.07 15.24 -26.74
C MET A 73 -19.72 16.49 -27.30
N GLU A 74 -19.94 17.51 -26.46
CA GLU A 74 -20.53 18.77 -26.89
C GLU A 74 -19.54 19.59 -27.75
N THR A 75 -18.27 19.59 -27.39
CA THR A 75 -17.21 20.24 -28.20
C THR A 75 -17.13 19.66 -29.60
N GLU A 76 -17.28 18.34 -29.75
CA GLU A 76 -17.36 17.68 -31.06
C GLU A 76 -18.58 18.11 -31.88
N ARG A 77 -19.72 18.39 -31.24
CA ARG A 77 -20.91 18.91 -31.94
C ARG A 77 -20.70 20.36 -32.40
N GLN A 78 -19.92 21.13 -31.65
CA GLN A 78 -19.60 22.53 -31.95
C GLN A 78 -18.45 22.70 -32.95
N SER A 79 -17.83 21.60 -33.41
CA SER A 79 -16.71 21.67 -34.36
C SER A 79 -17.13 21.94 -35.81
N MET A 80 -18.42 22.12 -36.11
CA MET A 80 -18.88 22.36 -37.49
C MET A 80 -18.37 23.69 -38.07
N PHE A 81 -18.13 24.69 -37.21
CA PHE A 81 -17.61 25.99 -37.62
C PHE A 81 -16.07 26.06 -37.57
N ARG A 82 -15.40 24.94 -37.30
CA ARG A 82 -13.95 24.88 -37.18
C ARG A 82 -13.27 25.21 -38.50
N ASP A 83 -12.20 26.01 -38.42
CA ASP A 83 -11.36 26.42 -39.56
C ASP A 83 -12.15 27.09 -40.71
N LYS A 84 -13.35 27.65 -40.41
CA LYS A 84 -14.22 28.36 -41.37
C LYS A 84 -14.40 29.85 -41.05
N SER A 85 -13.85 30.33 -39.94
CA SER A 85 -13.95 31.75 -39.58
C SER A 85 -13.03 32.59 -40.47
N ALA A 86 -13.40 33.85 -40.73
CA ALA A 86 -12.60 34.74 -41.59
C ALA A 86 -11.17 34.99 -41.05
N LEU A 87 -10.95 34.84 -39.73
CA LEU A 87 -9.66 35.09 -39.08
C LEU A 87 -8.76 33.85 -39.03
N TYR A 88 -9.33 32.64 -38.95
CA TYR A 88 -8.59 31.38 -38.78
C TYR A 88 -8.86 30.35 -39.88
N GLY A 89 -9.53 30.76 -40.97
CA GLY A 89 -9.75 29.93 -42.13
C GLY A 89 -8.42 29.61 -42.81
N ARG A 90 -8.03 28.34 -42.79
CA ARG A 90 -6.80 27.85 -43.42
C ARG A 90 -7.07 26.54 -44.16
N GLU A 91 -6.29 26.29 -45.21
CA GLU A 91 -6.23 24.97 -45.84
C GLU A 91 -5.33 24.08 -44.96
N LEU A 92 -5.87 22.94 -44.51
CA LEU A 92 -5.09 21.96 -43.74
C LEU A 92 -4.29 21.08 -44.71
N ALA A 93 -3.04 20.81 -44.37
CA ALA A 93 -2.25 19.81 -45.08
C ALA A 93 -2.84 18.40 -44.89
N GLU A 94 -2.62 17.50 -45.84
CA GLU A 94 -3.07 16.11 -45.75
C GLU A 94 -2.48 15.43 -44.52
N GLY A 95 -3.32 15.19 -43.50
CA GLY A 95 -2.93 14.57 -42.23
C GLY A 95 -2.76 15.52 -41.04
N GLU A 96 -2.96 16.84 -41.21
CA GLU A 96 -2.89 17.78 -40.09
C GLU A 96 -4.12 17.66 -39.18
N LYS A 97 -3.88 17.58 -37.87
CA LYS A 97 -4.96 17.55 -36.90
C LYS A 97 -5.65 18.92 -36.88
N PRO A 98 -6.98 18.96 -36.77
CA PRO A 98 -7.72 20.22 -36.66
C PRO A 98 -7.29 21.10 -35.49
N SER A 99 -7.62 22.39 -35.56
CA SER A 99 -7.22 23.38 -34.54
C SER A 99 -7.75 23.07 -33.14
N TRP A 100 -8.93 22.43 -33.03
CA TRP A 100 -9.54 21.97 -31.77
C TRP A 100 -10.68 20.96 -32.01
N PRO A 101 -11.13 20.19 -30.98
CA PRO A 101 -10.53 20.08 -29.64
C PRO A 101 -9.09 19.56 -29.64
#